data_AF-W4QNH6-F1
#
_entry.id   AF-W4QNH6-F1
#
_cell.length_a   1.000
_cell.length_b   1.000
_cell.length_c   1.000
_cell.angle_alpha   90.00
_cell.angle_beta   90.00
_cell.angle_gamma   90.00
#
_symmetry.space_group_name_H-M   'P 1'
#
loop_
_entity.id
_entity.type
_entity.pdbx_description
1 polymer ?
#
loop_
_entity_poly.entity_id
_entity_poly.type
_entity_poly.pdbx_seq_one_letter_code
_entity_poly.pdbx_strand_id
1 'polypeptide(L)' 'MLGFMFNEQEVQEVEYMLRREMEEILLDLSDPRIDDVVKVAMEEKYQVIFNMYKRFVPPNETLKYLLKRNRRNMQ' A
#
# COMPACT_ATOMS: atom_id res chain seq x y z
N MET A 1 -9.76 -12.72 11.60
CA MET A 1 -10.33 -11.38 11.36
C MET A 1 -10.41 -10.67 12.70
N LEU A 2 -9.87 -9.46 12.80
CA LEU A 2 -10.15 -8.55 13.92
C LEU A 2 -11.40 -7.76 13.51
N GLY A 3 -12.50 -7.92 14.25
CA GLY A 3 -13.75 -7.21 14.00
C GLY A 3 -13.66 -5.81 14.59
N PHE A 4 -13.41 -4.82 13.74
CA PHE A 4 -13.50 -3.42 14.11
C PHE A 4 -14.95 -2.95 13.89
N MET A 5 -15.47 -2.15 14.82
CA MET A 5 -16.74 -1.44 14.67
C MET A 5 -16.40 -0.01 14.27
N PHE A 6 -16.54 0.29 12.98
CA PHE A 6 -16.34 1.63 12.44
C PHE A 6 -17.67 2.21 12.00
N ASN A 7 -17.83 3.52 12.18
CA ASN A 7 -18.85 4.29 11.48
C ASN A 7 -18.37 4.65 10.05
N GLU A 8 -19.28 5.16 9.21
CA GLU A 8 -18.96 5.48 7.80
C GLU A 8 -17.87 6.54 7.66
N GLN A 9 -17.82 7.53 8.56
CA GLN A 9 -16.79 8.58 8.56
C GLN A 9 -15.41 7.97 8.91
N GLU A 10 -15.33 7.12 9.94
CA GLU A 10 -14.09 6.45 10.32
C GLU A 10 -13.57 5.55 9.20
N VAL A 11 -14.46 4.86 8.47
CA VAL A 11 -14.08 4.07 7.30
C VAL A 11 -13.43 4.95 6.23
N GLN A 12 -14.03 6.10 5.92
CA GLN A 12 -13.49 7.03 4.91
C GLN A 12 -12.15 7.64 5.33
N GLU A 13 -12.00 8.00 6.61
CA GLU A 13 -10.75 8.54 7.15
C GLU A 13 -9.63 7.50 7.09
N VAL A 14 -9.90 6.26 7.50
CA VAL A 14 -8.94 5.16 7.44
C VAL A 14 -8.59 4.83 6.00
N GLU A 15 -9.57 4.76 5.10
CA GLU A 15 -9.35 4.58 3.68
C GLU A 15 -8.41 5.66 3.12
N TYR A 16 -8.70 6.93 3.44
CA TYR A 16 -7.91 8.07 2.98
C TYR A 16 -6.47 8.00 3.49
N MET A 17 -6.27 7.67 4.77
CA MET A 17 -4.95 7.52 5.37
C MET A 17 -4.15 6.40 4.71
N LEU A 18 -4.77 5.22 4.54
CA LEU A 18 -4.13 4.07 3.89
C LEU A 18 -3.76 4.39 2.44
N ARG A 19 -4.62 5.10 1.72
CA ARG A 19 -4.37 5.55 0.35
C ARG A 19 -3.17 6.47 0.27
N ARG A 20 -3.11 7.50 1.12
CA ARG A 20 -1.98 8.44 1.16
C ARG A 20 -0.67 7.72 1.47
N GLU A 21 -0.67 6.84 2.47
CA GLU A 21 0.52 6.08 2.86
C GLU A 21 1.05 5.22 1.69
N MET A 22 0.17 4.58 0.92
CA MET A 22 0.58 3.84 -0.28
C MET A 22 1.18 4.74 -1.35
N GLU A 23 0.59 5.92 -1.58
CA GLU A 23 1.07 6.90 -2.57
C GLU A 23 2.46 7.42 -2.21
N GLU A 24 2.71 7.70 -0.92
CA GLU A 24 4.02 8.11 -0.43
C GLU A 24 5.05 6.99 -0.59
N ILE A 25 4.73 5.76 -0.20
CA ILE A 25 5.65 4.62 -0.37
C ILE A 25 5.97 4.38 -1.86
N LEU A 26 4.97 4.48 -2.74
CA LEU A 26 5.17 4.34 -4.18
C LEU A 26 6.06 5.45 -4.75
N LEU A 27 5.88 6.68 -4.29
CA LEU A 27 6.70 7.82 -4.69
C LEU A 27 8.15 7.59 -4.28
N ASP A 28 8.39 7.20 -3.04
CA ASP A 28 9.73 6.91 -2.54
C ASP A 28 10.37 5.74 -3.30
N LEU A 29 9.64 4.63 -3.51
CA LEU A 29 10.14 3.48 -4.29
C LEU A 29 10.49 3.82 -5.75
N SER A 30 9.96 4.93 -6.28
CA SER A 30 10.31 5.42 -7.62
C SER A 30 11.65 6.17 -7.66
N ASP A 31 12.19 6.58 -6.51
CA ASP A 31 13.48 7.27 -6.42
C ASP A 31 14.64 6.26 -6.56
N PRO A 32 15.46 6.37 -7.63
CA PRO A 32 16.58 5.46 -7.85
C PRO A 32 17.71 5.60 -6.82
N ARG A 33 17.70 6.65 -5.99
CA ARG A 33 18.74 6.93 -4.98
C ARG A 33 18.55 6.16 -3.68
N ILE A 34 17.40 5.50 -3.49
CA ILE A 34 17.13 4.72 -2.28
C ILE A 34 17.99 3.44 -2.29
N ASP A 35 18.62 3.18 -1.14
CA ASP A 35 19.38 1.96 -0.88
C ASP A 35 18.50 0.71 -1.00
N ASP A 36 19.05 -0.37 -1.56
CA ASP A 36 18.27 -1.57 -1.83
C ASP A 36 17.74 -2.26 -0.56
N VAL A 37 18.43 -2.14 0.58
CA VAL A 37 17.92 -2.63 1.88
C VAL A 37 16.68 -1.84 2.30
N VAL A 38 16.68 -0.53 2.08
CA VAL A 38 15.54 0.34 2.37
C VAL A 38 14.39 0.01 1.42
N LYS A 39 14.64 -0.24 0.13
CA LYS A 39 13.60 -0.66 -0.82
C LYS A 39 12.88 -1.92 -0.37
N VAL A 40 13.62 -2.94 0.09
CA VAL A 40 13.00 -4.19 0.59
C VAL A 40 12.08 -3.91 1.78
N ALA A 41 12.53 -3.13 2.77
CA ALA A 41 11.71 -2.75 3.91
C ALA A 41 10.46 -1.94 3.50
N MET A 42 10.59 -1.07 2.50
CA MET A 42 9.46 -0.30 1.96
C MET A 42 8.46 -1.18 1.19
N GLU A 43 8.92 -2.17 0.45
CA GLU A 43 8.06 -3.16 -0.20
C GLU A 43 7.29 -4.00 0.81
N GLU A 44 7.93 -4.43 1.90
CA GLU A 44 7.28 -5.14 3.00
C GLU A 44 6.20 -4.27 3.66
N LYS A 45 6.53 -3.00 3.96
CA LYS A 45 5.59 -2.02 4.49
C LYS A 45 4.39 -1.83 3.55
N TYR A 46 4.66 -1.65 2.25
CA TYR A 46 3.61 -1.53 1.23
C TYR A 46 2.67 -2.74 1.23
N GLN A 47 3.19 -3.97 1.33
CA GLN A 47 2.33 -5.17 1.36
C GLN A 47 1.40 -5.17 2.56
N VAL A 48 1.87 -4.76 3.73
CA VAL A 48 1.04 -4.65 4.95
C VAL A 48 -0.07 -3.62 4.74
N ILE A 49 0.26 -2.42 4.27
CA ILE A 49 -0.70 -1.34 4.03
C ILE A 49 -1.70 -1.73 2.94
N PHE A 50 -1.25 -2.30 1.83
CA PHE A 50 -2.13 -2.76 0.75
C PHE A 50 -3.11 -3.84 1.22
N ASN A 51 -2.66 -4.76 2.08
CA ASN A 51 -3.54 -5.77 2.68
C ASN A 51 -4.56 -5.18 3.65
N MET A 52 -4.24 -4.07 4.32
CA MET A 52 -5.22 -3.31 5.11
C MET A 52 -6.18 -2.57 4.20
N TYR A 53 -5.69 -1.83 3.20
CA TYR A 53 -6.50 -1.05 2.26
C TYR A 53 -7.57 -1.88 1.56
N LYS A 54 -7.23 -3.09 1.09
CA LYS A 54 -8.19 -4.05 0.49
C LYS A 54 -9.40 -4.40 1.36
N ARG A 55 -9.36 -4.14 2.68
CA ARG A 55 -10.48 -4.39 3.59
C ARG A 55 -11.47 -3.24 3.63
N PHE A 56 -11.08 -2.05 3.19
CA PHE A 56 -11.88 -0.83 3.24
C PHE A 56 -12.43 -0.42 1.86
N VAL A 57 -11.79 -0.85 0.77
CA VAL A 57 -12.22 -0.51 -0.59
C VAL A 57 -12.70 -1.69 -1.43
N PRO A 58 -13.60 -1.43 -2.40
CA PRO A 58 -14.02 -2.42 -3.37
C PRO A 58 -12.86 -2.83 -4.32
N PRO A 59 -12.91 -4.06 -4.89
CA PRO A 59 -11.80 -4.60 -5.69
C PRO A 59 -11.41 -3.77 -6.92
N ASN A 60 -12.35 -3.04 -7.51
CA ASN A 60 -12.10 -2.15 -8.66
C ASN A 60 -11.15 -0.99 -8.31
N GLU A 61 -11.17 -0.47 -7.08
CA GLU A 61 -10.30 0.62 -6.65
C GLU A 61 -8.91 0.15 -6.26
N THR A 62 -8.78 -1.10 -5.80
CA THR A 62 -7.49 -1.71 -5.47
C THR A 62 -6.54 -1.82 -6.66
N LEU A 63 -7.08 -1.87 -7.88
CA LEU A 63 -6.30 -1.94 -9.13
C LEU A 63 -5.45 -0.69 -9.38
N LYS A 64 -5.86 0.49 -8.87
CA LYS A 64 -5.13 1.74 -9.06
C LYS A 64 -3.77 1.74 -8.34
N TYR A 65 -3.70 1.04 -7.23
CA TYR A 65 -2.53 1.04 -6.36
C TYR A 65 -1.64 -0.18 -6.56
N LEU A 66 -2.02 -1.09 -7.45
CA LEU A 66 -1.33 -2.37 -7.64
C LEU A 66 0.11 -2.11 -8.06
N LEU A 67 1.06 -2.44 -7.18
CA LEU A 67 2.49 -2.33 -7.49
C LEU A 67 2.76 -3.21 -8.72
N LYS A 68 3.06 -2.60 -9.86
CA LYS A 68 3.52 -3.33 -11.04
C LYS A 68 4.89 -3.88 -10.69
N ARG A 69 4.91 -5.09 -10.14
CA ARG A 69 6.12 -5.84 -9.87
C ARG A 69 6.81 -6.05 -11.20
N ASN A 70 7.73 -5.16 -11.55
CA ASN A 70 8.69 -5.44 -12.58
C ASN A 70 9.43 -6.68 -12.09
N ARG A 71 9.22 -7.81 -12.76
CA ARG A 71 10.05 -9.01 -12.62
C ARG A 71 11.46 -8.64 -13.10
N ARG A 72 12.18 -7.79 -12.37
CA ARG A 72 13.61 -7.64 -12.55
C ARG A 72 14.27 -8.60 -11.58
N ASN A 73 14.50 -9.79 -12.12
CA ASN A 73 15.66 -10.64 -11.85
C ASN A 73 15.78 -11.15 -10.40
N MET A 74 15.03 -12.22 -10.10
CA MET A 74 15.68 -13.37 -9.48
C MET A 74 16.49 -14.07 -10.58
N GLN A 75 17.77 -13.71 -10.71
CA GLN A 75 18.82 -14.53 -11.31
C GLN A 75 20.02 -14.50 -10.39
#